data_AF-A0A286IRP9-F1
#
_entry.id   AF-A0A286IRP9-F1
#
_cell.length_a   1.000
_cell.length_b   1.000
_cell.length_c   1.000
_cell.angle_alpha   90.00
_cell.angle_beta   90.00
_cell.angle_gamma   90.00
#
_symmetry.space_group_name_H-M   'P 1'
#
loop_
_entity.id
_entity.type
_entity.pdbx_description
1 polymer ?
#
loop_
_entity_poly.entity_id
_entity_poly.type
_entity_poly.pdbx_seq_one_letter_code
_entity_poly.pdbx_strand_id
1 'polypeptide(L)'
;MKKYFNTIILFGSLAFLVMWVDQFLYKDVAIKDSYFFLMFALAGFLFYTYRKGIDKQKEALEKKDEEEKAKKPIIKATIGNKKSKK
;
A
#
# COMPACT_ATOMS: atom_id res chain seq x y z
N MET A 1 14.81 6.79 -0.30
CA MET A 1 14.87 5.91 -1.50
C MET A 1 13.63 5.07 -1.76
N LYS A 2 12.98 4.46 -0.75
CA LYS A 2 11.79 3.58 -0.95
C LYS A 2 10.56 4.26 -1.59
N LYS A 3 10.38 5.57 -1.39
CA LYS A 3 9.21 6.35 -1.88
C LYS A 3 9.18 6.47 -3.41
N TYR A 4 10.32 6.75 -4.03
CA TYR A 4 10.43 6.87 -5.49
C TYR A 4 10.32 5.54 -6.21
N PHE A 5 10.77 4.45 -5.58
CA PHE A 5 10.70 3.11 -6.17
C PHE A 5 9.26 2.66 -6.43
N ASN A 6 8.34 2.89 -5.49
CA ASN A 6 6.92 2.57 -5.69
C ASN A 6 6.31 3.41 -6.83
N THR A 7 6.71 4.68 -6.95
CA THR A 7 6.28 5.55 -8.03
C THR A 7 6.81 5.07 -9.39
N ILE A 8 8.08 4.72 -9.47
CA ILE A 8 8.71 4.17 -10.69
C ILE A 8 8.02 2.88 -11.12
N ILE A 9 7.71 1.99 -10.17
CA ILE A 9 7.00 0.73 -10.47
C ILE A 9 5.59 1.02 -10.99
N LEU A 10 4.86 1.94 -10.38
CA LEU A 10 3.51 2.29 -10.81
C LEU A 10 3.50 2.92 -12.21
N PHE A 11 4.39 3.88 -12.48
CA PHE A 11 4.48 4.50 -13.79
C PHE A 11 5.03 3.55 -14.85
N GLY A 12 5.98 2.68 -14.49
CA GLY A 12 6.49 1.64 -15.37
C GLY A 12 5.43 0.61 -15.74
N SER A 13 4.64 0.14 -14.76
CA SER A 13 3.54 -0.79 -15.01
C SER A 13 2.45 -0.15 -15.87
N LEU A 14 2.17 1.14 -15.66
CA LEU A 14 1.25 1.90 -16.49
C LEU A 14 1.76 2.07 -17.93
N ALA A 15 3.05 2.34 -18.12
CA ALA A 15 3.66 2.45 -19.45
C ALA A 15 3.54 1.13 -20.22
N PHE A 16 3.79 -0.01 -19.56
CA PHE A 16 3.61 -1.33 -20.16
C PHE A 16 2.14 -1.61 -20.52
N LEU A 17 1.19 -1.15 -19.71
CA LEU A 17 -0.23 -1.27 -20.03
C LEU A 17 -0.59 -0.47 -21.28
N VAL A 18 -0.10 0.76 -21.39
CA VAL A 18 -0.33 1.61 -22.57
C VAL A 18 0.27 0.99 -23.82
N MET A 19 1.49 0.45 -23.74
CA MET A 19 2.11 -0.26 -24.87
C MET A 19 1.31 -1.50 -25.28
N TRP A 20 0.78 -2.25 -24.30
CA TRP A 20 -0.09 -3.39 -24.60
C TRP A 20 -1.37 -2.95 -25.30
N VAL A 21 -2.03 -1.90 -24.83
CA VAL A 21 -3.23 -1.34 -25.46
C VAL A 21 -2.91 -0.85 -26.88
N ASP A 22 -1.79 -0.15 -27.09
CA ASP A 22 -1.35 0.29 -28.42
C ASP A 22 -1.18 -0.89 -29.39
N GLN A 23 -0.45 -1.92 -28.96
CA GLN A 23 -0.18 -3.08 -29.81
C GLN A 23 -1.42 -3.94 -30.07
N PHE A 24 -2.24 -4.15 -29.04
CA PHE A 24 -3.39 -5.03 -29.12
C PHE A 24 -4.59 -4.38 -29.82
N LEU A 25 -4.89 -3.10 -29.56
CA LEU A 25 -6.03 -2.41 -30.20
C LEU A 25 -5.68 -1.77 -31.55
N TYR A 26 -4.53 -1.13 -31.68
CA TYR A 26 -4.26 -0.28 -32.86
C TYR A 26 -3.40 -0.96 -33.91
N LYS A 27 -2.56 -1.92 -33.51
CA LYS A 27 -1.65 -2.64 -34.42
C LYS A 27 -2.08 -4.07 -34.69
N ASP A 28 -3.21 -4.49 -34.10
CA ASP A 28 -3.82 -5.83 -34.27
C ASP A 28 -2.81 -6.98 -34.05
N VAL A 29 -1.84 -6.76 -33.16
CA VAL A 29 -0.79 -7.73 -32.86
C VAL A 29 -1.41 -8.86 -32.04
N ALA A 30 -1.13 -10.10 -32.44
CA ALA A 30 -1.63 -11.27 -31.75
C ALA A 30 -1.30 -11.21 -30.25
N ILE A 31 -2.28 -11.60 -29.42
CA ILE A 31 -2.15 -11.50 -27.96
C ILE A 31 -0.92 -12.26 -27.46
N LYS A 32 -0.51 -13.34 -28.13
CA LYS A 32 0.67 -14.14 -27.76
C LYS A 32 1.96 -13.31 -27.78
N ASP A 33 2.05 -12.35 -28.68
CA ASP A 33 3.24 -11.52 -28.88
C ASP A 33 3.22 -10.26 -27.99
N SER A 34 2.02 -9.77 -27.64
CA SER A 34 1.85 -8.62 -26.74
C SER A 34 1.60 -9.01 -25.27
N TYR A 35 1.38 -10.30 -24.97
CA TYR A 35 1.05 -10.83 -23.64
C TYR A 35 2.06 -10.43 -22.56
N PHE A 36 3.34 -10.36 -22.93
CA PHE A 36 4.41 -9.95 -22.04
C PHE A 36 4.15 -8.57 -21.42
N PHE A 37 3.72 -7.60 -22.23
CA PHE A 37 3.44 -6.24 -21.77
C PHE A 37 2.28 -6.20 -20.79
N LEU A 38 1.22 -6.98 -21.06
CA LEU A 38 0.10 -7.13 -20.14
C LEU A 38 0.51 -7.73 -18.81
N MET A 39 1.29 -8.83 -18.83
CA MET A 39 1.77 -9.50 -17.63
C MET A 39 2.68 -8.60 -16.79
N PHE A 40 3.57 -7.84 -17.42
CA PHE A 40 4.44 -6.88 -16.72
C PHE A 40 3.65 -5.73 -16.10
N ALA A 41 2.65 -5.21 -16.80
CA ALA A 41 1.74 -4.20 -16.27
C ALA A 41 0.98 -4.73 -15.03
N LEU A 42 0.43 -5.93 -15.11
CA LEU A 42 -0.30 -6.58 -14.02
C LEU A 42 0.61 -6.84 -12.82
N ALA A 43 1.79 -7.44 -13.04
CA ALA A 43 2.74 -7.75 -11.98
C ALA A 43 3.22 -6.49 -11.25
N GLY A 44 3.55 -5.42 -11.99
CA GLY A 44 3.96 -4.16 -11.40
C GLY A 44 2.85 -3.49 -10.59
N PHE A 45 1.61 -3.55 -11.08
CA PHE A 45 0.44 -3.00 -10.37
C PHE A 45 0.11 -3.80 -9.10
N LEU A 46 0.13 -5.13 -9.16
CA LEU A 46 -0.05 -6.02 -8.02
C LEU A 46 1.05 -5.79 -6.97
N PHE A 47 2.31 -5.66 -7.39
CA PHE A 47 3.41 -5.38 -6.47
C PHE A 47 3.26 -4.03 -5.78
N TYR A 48 2.86 -2.99 -6.51
CA TYR A 48 2.60 -1.67 -5.95
C TYR A 48 1.46 -1.71 -4.92
N THR A 49 0.34 -2.34 -5.27
CA THR A 49 -0.84 -2.44 -4.39
C THR A 49 -0.54 -3.27 -3.15
N TYR A 50 0.18 -4.38 -3.29
CA TYR A 50 0.63 -5.21 -2.16
C TYR A 50 1.50 -4.42 -1.18
N ARG A 51 2.52 -3.70 -1.67
CA ARG A 51 3.36 -2.86 -0.80
C ARG A 51 2.57 -1.76 -0.11
N LYS A 52 1.70 -1.06 -0.84
CA LYS A 52 0.84 -0.01 -0.27
C LYS A 52 -0.13 -0.56 0.77
N GLY A 53 -0.60 -1.79 0.59
CA GLY A 53 -1.42 -2.52 1.54
C GLY A 53 -0.67 -2.81 2.85
N ILE A 54 0.57 -3.27 2.76
CA ILE A 54 1.44 -3.49 3.95
C ILE A 54 1.69 -2.17 4.69
N ASP A 55 2.03 -1.11 3.97
CA ASP A 55 2.32 0.20 4.58
C ASP A 55 1.10 0.73 5.35
N LYS A 56 -0.12 0.59 4.79
CA LYS A 56 -1.37 0.95 5.47
C LYS A 56 -1.67 0.08 6.70
N GLN A 57 -1.39 -1.23 6.65
CA GLN A 57 -1.59 -2.11 7.80
C GLN A 57 -0.65 -1.77 8.94
N LYS A 58 0.60 -1.40 8.63
CA LYS A 58 1.57 -0.95 9.63
C LYS A 58 1.14 0.37 10.29
N GLU A 59 0.73 1.36 9.50
CA GLU A 59 0.17 2.61 10.05
C GLU A 59 -1.08 2.37 10.92
N ALA A 60 -1.94 1.41 10.53
CA ALA A 60 -3.12 1.06 11.32
C ALA A 60 -2.78 0.34 12.63
N LEU A 61 -1.71 -0.47 12.66
CA LEU A 61 -1.20 -1.09 13.89
C LEU A 61 -0.59 -0.04 14.82
N GLU A 62 0.27 0.85 14.30
CA GLU A 62 0.92 1.90 15.11
C GLU A 62 -0.11 2.84 15.74
N LYS A 63 -1.17 3.21 15.02
CA LYS A 63 -2.27 4.02 15.58
C LYS A 63 -3.06 3.31 16.67
N LYS A 64 -3.29 2.00 16.54
CA LYS A 64 -3.95 1.20 17.59
C LYS A 64 -3.09 1.12 18.86
N ASP A 65 -1.78 0.97 18.71
CA ASP A 65 -0.85 0.91 19.85
C ASP A 65 -0.69 2.27 20.55
N GLU A 66 -0.72 3.39 19.82
CA GLU A 66 -0.70 4.74 20.39
C GLU A 66 -1.99 5.07 21.15
N GLU A 67 -3.17 4.70 20.62
CA GLU A 67 -4.44 4.84 21.35
C GLU A 67 -4.49 3.99 22.63
N GLU A 68 -3.90 2.80 22.62
CA GLU A 68 -3.82 1.94 23.80
C GLU A 68 -2.83 2.48 24.84
N LYS A 69 -1.70 3.05 24.40
CA LYS A 69 -0.73 3.73 25.27
C LYS A 69 -1.26 5.05 25.82
N ALA A 70 -2.12 5.78 25.10
CA ALA A 70 -2.76 7.00 25.58
C ALA A 70 -3.88 6.75 26.62
N LYS A 71 -4.54 5.58 26.58
CA LYS A 71 -5.55 5.19 27.58
C LYS A 71 -4.95 4.73 28.92
N LYS A 72 -3.76 4.12 28.92
CA LYS A 72 -3.07 3.64 30.13
C LYS A 72 -2.70 4.74 31.17
N PRO A 73 -2.23 5.96 30.81
CA PRO A 73 -1.92 7.00 31.80
C PRO A 73 -3.17 7.56 32.49
N ILE A 74 -4.31 7.62 31.80
CA ILE A 74 -5.57 8.16 32.36
C ILE A 74 -6.13 7.21 33.44
N ILE A 75 -6.03 5.89 33.24
CA ILE A 75 -6.51 4.90 34.21
C ILE A 75 -5.68 4.95 35.51
N LYS A 76 -4.36 5.11 35.44
CA LYS A 76 -3.50 5.25 36.64
C LYS A 76 -3.81 6.53 37.43
N ALA A 77 -4.04 7.66 36.76
CA ALA A 77 -4.40 8.92 37.43
C ALA A 77 -5.77 8.84 38.14
N THR A 78 -6.73 8.13 37.53
CA THR A 78 -8.09 7.99 38.08
C THR A 78 -8.12 7.04 39.30
N ILE A 79 -7.29 6.00 39.31
CA ILE A 79 -7.20 5.07 40.45
C ILE A 79 -6.48 5.69 41.66
N GLY A 80 -5.45 6.51 41.42
CA GLY A 80 -4.73 7.23 42.50
C GLY A 80 -5.63 8.21 43.26
N ASN A 81 -6.48 8.95 42.55
CA ASN A 81 -7.38 9.92 43.17
C ASN A 81 -8.53 9.28 43.98
N LYS A 82 -8.89 8.02 43.67
CA LYS A 82 -9.93 7.28 44.40
C LYS A 82 -9.44 6.67 45.72
N LYS A 83 -8.12 6.41 45.85
CA LYS A 83 -7.51 5.93 47.10
C LYS A 83 -7.13 7.05 48.08
N SER A 84 -6.95 8.28 47.61
CA SER A 84 -6.56 9.42 48.46
C SER A 84 -7.72 10.10 49.20
N LYS A 85 -8.97 9.65 48.98
CA LYS A 85 -10.19 10.30 49.48
C LYS A 85 -10.98 9.47 50.51
N LYS A 86 -10.37 8.43 51.09
CA LYS A 86 -10.99 7.58 52.09
C LYS A 86 -10.20 7.59 53.39
#